data_AF-A0A353PGI0-F1
#
_entry.id   AF-A0A353PGI0-F1
#
_cell.length_a   1.000
_cell.length_b   1.000
_cell.length_c   1.000
_cell.angle_alpha   90.00
_cell.angle_beta   90.00
_cell.angle_gamma   90.00
#
_symmetry.space_group_name_H-M   'P 1'
#
loop_
_entity.id
_entity.type
_entity.pdbx_description
1 polymer ?
#
loop_
_entity_poly.entity_id
_entity_poly.type
_entity_poly.pdbx_seq_one_letter_code
_entity_poly.pdbx_strand_id
1 'polypeptide(L)'
;MDEARNIDTRATGIRGDRNKFRLVIDQPYWCAWAVARYGKPLALPVPVPVVVQFIVDHTARVKAGELVIELPKDTDERLVEAGFKGSLGPLKMATILHRLYVLSKLHQLRRVQNPCEDPQVRHLISRARRAAAKRGETPTKKTAATREPLEAMLATCDDSLEGVRDRALLLFAWASGGRRRSEVAAATVDQLRKVDDDLFVFRLHRSKTNQIGNTTPDKPIRGKAAAALREWLARSALQEGALFRRVWKDRAGPRLSPHSVAAIVKRRAALAGVEGDWAG
;
A
#
# COMPACT_ATOMS: atom_id res chain seq x y z
N MET A 1 5.15 62.97 13.80
CA MET A 1 6.02 62.04 14.55
C MET A 1 5.14 60.87 14.93
N ASP A 2 5.45 59.73 14.33
CA ASP A 2 4.54 58.63 14.03
C ASP A 2 4.19 57.75 15.23
N GLU A 3 2.89 57.46 15.28
CA GLU A 3 2.26 56.40 16.05
C GLU A 3 2.05 55.21 15.09
N ALA A 4 2.93 54.20 15.15
CA ALA A 4 2.84 53.01 14.30
C ALA A 4 3.19 51.73 15.07
N ARG A 5 2.15 50.92 15.28
CA ARG A 5 2.11 49.45 15.12
C ARG A 5 3.26 48.64 15.75
N ASN A 6 3.00 48.06 16.92
CA ASN A 6 3.68 46.84 17.35
C ASN A 6 2.65 45.70 17.52
N ILE A 7 2.31 45.06 16.39
CA ILE A 7 1.64 43.77 16.35
C ILE A 7 2.71 42.78 15.91
N ASP A 8 3.46 42.22 16.87
CA ASP A 8 4.40 41.13 16.58
C ASP A 8 3.72 39.77 16.83
N THR A 9 3.12 39.27 15.76
CA THR A 9 3.20 37.89 15.24
C THR A 9 3.69 36.78 16.20
N ARG A 10 2.81 36.28 17.06
CA ARG A 10 2.88 34.90 17.57
C ARG A 10 2.49 33.91 16.46
N ALA A 11 3.43 33.61 15.56
CA ALA A 11 3.25 32.60 14.53
C ALA A 11 4.56 31.85 14.27
N THR A 12 4.92 30.90 15.14
CA THR A 12 5.77 29.76 14.75
C THR A 12 5.79 28.72 15.87
N GLY A 13 4.92 27.71 15.76
CA GLY A 13 4.80 26.64 16.77
C GLY A 13 4.32 25.31 16.19
N ILE A 14 4.53 25.05 14.90
CA ILE A 14 4.33 23.72 14.29
C ILE A 14 5.56 23.40 13.43
N ARG A 15 6.73 23.38 14.07
CA ARG A 15 7.96 22.87 13.48
C ARG A 15 8.86 22.36 14.60
N GLY A 16 8.40 21.32 15.26
CA GLY A 16 9.10 20.72 16.39
C GLY A 16 8.61 19.31 16.65
N ASP A 17 9.51 18.36 16.44
CA ASP A 17 9.47 17.02 17.04
C ASP A 17 8.62 15.93 16.35
N ARG A 18 9.11 15.48 15.19
CA ARG A 18 8.69 14.21 14.55
C ARG A 18 9.02 12.96 15.38
N ASN A 19 9.80 13.09 16.47
CA ASN A 19 10.30 11.95 17.25
C ASN A 19 9.47 11.63 18.49
N LYS A 20 8.64 12.55 19.00
CA LYS A 20 7.79 12.31 20.19
C LYS A 20 6.54 11.46 19.95
N PHE A 21 6.12 11.26 18.70
CA PHE A 21 4.96 10.42 18.36
C PHE A 21 5.30 8.96 18.06
N ARG A 22 6.56 8.53 18.28
CA ARG A 22 7.06 7.23 17.81
C ARG A 22 6.70 6.04 18.71
N LEU A 23 5.95 6.28 19.78
CA LEU A 23 5.37 5.25 20.63
C LEU A 23 3.91 5.64 20.86
N VAL A 24 2.99 4.77 20.43
CA VAL A 24 1.52 4.92 20.41
C VAL A 24 0.95 5.38 19.05
N ILE A 25 0.52 4.37 18.27
CA ILE A 25 -0.23 4.40 16.99
C ILE A 25 0.63 4.48 15.72
N ASP A 26 0.93 3.31 15.17
CA ASP A 26 1.60 3.09 13.86
C ASP A 26 0.68 3.38 12.65
N GLN A 27 -0.27 4.30 12.81
CA GLN A 27 -1.12 4.81 11.74
C GLN A 27 -1.11 6.33 11.75
N PRO A 28 -0.18 6.96 11.00
CA PRO A 28 -0.03 8.41 10.99
C PRO A 28 -1.34 9.15 10.73
N TYR A 29 -2.23 8.57 9.92
CA TYR A 29 -3.48 9.21 9.58
C TYR A 29 -4.51 9.27 10.72
N TRP A 30 -4.70 8.19 11.48
CA TRP A 30 -5.72 8.20 12.55
C TRP A 30 -5.38 9.24 13.62
N CYS A 31 -4.09 9.37 13.95
CA CYS A 31 -3.60 10.42 14.84
C CYS A 31 -3.75 11.81 14.21
N ALA A 32 -3.32 11.99 12.96
CA ALA A 32 -3.42 13.27 12.27
C ALA A 32 -4.87 13.75 12.15
N TRP A 33 -5.78 12.87 11.74
CA TRP A 33 -7.21 13.18 11.66
C TRP A 33 -7.79 13.50 13.04
N ALA A 34 -7.47 12.74 14.08
CA ALA A 34 -8.00 13.03 15.42
C ALA A 34 -7.49 14.34 15.99
N VAL A 35 -6.20 14.66 15.80
CA VAL A 35 -5.64 15.95 16.20
C VAL A 35 -6.27 17.09 15.39
N ALA A 36 -6.50 16.90 14.09
CA ALA A 36 -7.13 17.91 13.27
C ALA A 36 -8.62 18.11 13.64
N ARG A 37 -9.34 17.02 13.92
CA ARG A 37 -10.80 17.01 14.17
C ARG A 37 -11.19 17.35 15.60
N TYR A 38 -10.40 16.91 16.58
CA TYR A 38 -10.70 17.01 18.02
C TYR A 38 -9.65 17.79 18.82
N GLY A 39 -8.56 18.24 18.19
CA GLY A 39 -7.46 18.93 18.87
C GLY A 39 -6.59 18.04 19.75
N LYS A 40 -6.83 16.71 19.78
CA LYS A 40 -6.10 15.76 20.64
C LYS A 40 -5.81 14.42 19.95
N PRO A 41 -4.72 13.73 20.33
CA PRO A 41 -4.44 12.40 19.81
C PRO A 41 -5.48 11.38 20.29
N LEU A 42 -5.58 10.26 19.58
CA LEU A 42 -6.45 9.15 19.98
C LEU A 42 -5.87 8.42 21.20
N ALA A 43 -6.76 8.05 22.12
CA ALA A 43 -6.48 7.08 23.16
C ALA A 43 -7.09 5.72 22.78
N LEU A 44 -6.43 4.64 23.21
CA LEU A 44 -6.98 3.29 23.12
C LEU A 44 -7.69 2.91 24.43
N PRO A 45 -8.80 2.16 24.39
CA PRO A 45 -9.54 1.79 23.17
C PRO A 45 -10.20 3.02 22.52
N VAL A 46 -10.23 3.06 21.19
CA VAL A 46 -10.93 4.13 20.47
C VAL A 46 -12.43 3.96 20.69
N PRO A 47 -13.15 5.00 21.14
CA PRO A 47 -14.59 4.91 21.31
C PRO A 47 -15.34 4.67 20.00
N VAL A 48 -16.42 3.88 20.05
CA VAL A 48 -17.31 3.62 18.90
C VAL A 48 -17.76 4.92 18.20
N PRO A 49 -18.17 5.99 18.92
CA PRO A 49 -18.55 7.26 18.29
C PRO A 49 -17.43 7.89 17.45
N VAL A 50 -16.16 7.72 17.84
CA VAL A 50 -15.02 8.24 17.08
C VAL A 50 -14.85 7.47 15.77
N VAL A 51 -15.07 6.15 15.78
CA VAL A 51 -15.05 5.35 14.55
C VAL A 51 -16.21 5.68 13.63
N VAL A 52 -17.40 5.93 14.19
CA VAL A 52 -18.56 6.41 13.44
C VAL A 52 -18.28 7.76 12.78
N GLN A 53 -17.76 8.74 13.54
CA GLN A 53 -17.40 10.05 13.00
C GLN A 53 -16.37 9.92 11.87
N PHE A 54 -15.36 9.08 12.04
CA PHE A 54 -14.38 8.81 11.00
C PHE A 54 -15.04 8.31 9.71
N ILE A 55 -15.98 7.38 9.78
CA ILE A 55 -16.66 6.87 8.59
C ILE A 55 -17.44 8.00 7.93
N VAL A 56 -18.22 8.75 8.70
CA VAL A 56 -19.08 9.83 8.22
C VAL A 56 -18.27 10.96 7.58
N ASP A 57 -17.15 11.37 8.19
CA ASP A 57 -16.25 12.41 7.67
C ASP A 57 -15.71 12.07 6.28
N HIS A 58 -15.40 10.79 6.03
CA HIS A 58 -14.70 10.39 4.81
C HIS A 58 -15.60 9.78 3.74
N THR A 59 -16.83 9.39 4.07
CA THR A 59 -17.79 8.88 3.11
C THR A 59 -18.51 10.01 2.39
N ALA A 60 -18.61 9.88 1.06
CA ALA A 60 -19.41 10.79 0.27
C ALA A 60 -20.91 10.52 0.44
N ARG A 61 -21.70 11.58 0.58
CA ARG A 61 -23.16 11.56 0.49
C ARG A 61 -23.63 12.51 -0.61
N VAL A 62 -24.76 12.20 -1.24
CA VAL A 62 -25.38 13.11 -2.20
C VAL A 62 -26.38 13.98 -1.44
N LYS A 63 -26.21 15.30 -1.51
CA LYS A 63 -27.15 16.28 -0.95
C LYS A 63 -27.48 17.29 -2.05
N ALA A 64 -28.76 17.40 -2.41
CA ALA A 64 -29.22 18.29 -3.50
C ALA A 64 -28.46 18.10 -4.83
N GLY A 65 -28.11 16.86 -5.19
CA GLY A 65 -27.36 16.55 -6.42
C GLY A 65 -25.84 16.72 -6.30
N GLU A 66 -25.36 17.34 -5.23
CA GLU A 66 -23.92 17.53 -4.99
C GLU A 66 -23.33 16.46 -4.09
N LEU A 67 -22.08 16.08 -4.38
CA LEU A 67 -21.32 15.15 -3.57
C LEU A 67 -20.68 15.91 -2.40
N VAL A 68 -21.20 15.70 -1.20
CA VAL A 68 -20.70 16.37 0.01
C VAL A 68 -20.11 15.34 0.98
N ILE A 69 -19.21 15.81 1.83
CA ILE A 69 -18.63 15.07 2.95
C ILE A 69 -18.88 15.84 4.25
N GLU A 70 -18.74 15.16 5.39
CA GLU A 70 -18.93 15.78 6.71
C GLU A 70 -17.60 16.18 7.38
N LEU A 71 -16.47 15.89 6.73
CA LEU A 71 -15.17 16.40 7.15
C LEU A 71 -15.15 17.93 6.99
N PRO A 72 -14.89 18.69 8.06
CA PRO A 72 -14.77 20.14 7.95
C PRO A 72 -13.69 20.54 6.95
N LYS A 73 -13.94 21.61 6.17
CA LYS A 73 -13.06 22.05 5.10
C LYS A 73 -11.64 22.37 5.60
N ASP A 74 -11.53 23.07 6.73
CA ASP A 74 -10.27 23.40 7.39
C ASP A 74 -9.50 22.15 7.83
N THR A 75 -10.21 21.14 8.35
CA THR A 75 -9.65 19.85 8.73
C THR A 75 -9.13 19.12 7.49
N ASP A 76 -9.88 19.17 6.39
CA ASP A 76 -9.51 18.52 5.14
C ASP A 76 -8.26 19.15 4.51
N GLU A 77 -8.22 20.48 4.44
CA GLU A 77 -7.08 21.27 3.96
C GLU A 77 -5.82 20.97 4.77
N ARG A 78 -5.92 20.97 6.10
CA ARG A 78 -4.79 20.63 6.99
C ARG A 78 -4.26 19.22 6.76
N LEU A 79 -5.14 18.24 6.51
CA LEU A 79 -4.73 16.86 6.24
C LEU A 79 -4.03 16.72 4.88
N VAL A 80 -4.41 17.52 3.89
CA VAL A 80 -3.76 17.57 2.58
C VAL A 80 -2.41 18.28 2.67
N GLU A 81 -2.36 19.46 3.28
CA GLU A 81 -1.13 20.25 3.47
C GLU A 81 -0.06 19.47 4.22
N ALA A 82 -0.46 18.72 5.26
CA ALA A 82 0.44 17.87 6.03
C ALA A 82 0.81 16.54 5.32
N GLY A 83 0.30 16.29 4.10
CA GLY A 83 0.61 15.10 3.30
C GLY A 83 -0.04 13.80 3.79
N PHE A 84 -1.00 13.87 4.71
CA PHE A 84 -1.74 12.70 5.22
C PHE A 84 -2.88 12.28 4.30
N LYS A 85 -3.36 13.20 3.45
CA LYS A 85 -4.40 13.00 2.44
C LYS A 85 -3.93 13.50 1.08
N GLY A 86 -4.26 12.79 0.01
CA GLY A 86 -3.77 13.11 -1.33
C GLY A 86 -4.54 14.22 -2.07
N SER A 87 -5.79 14.48 -1.70
CA SER A 87 -6.64 15.50 -2.33
C SER A 87 -7.79 15.87 -1.38
N LEU A 88 -8.43 17.02 -1.59
CA LEU A 88 -9.67 17.40 -0.91
C LEU A 88 -10.84 16.45 -1.30
N GLY A 89 -11.88 16.39 -0.47
CA GLY A 89 -13.09 15.61 -0.75
C GLY A 89 -13.14 14.19 -0.17
N PRO A 90 -14.06 13.33 -0.60
CA PRO A 90 -14.23 12.01 0.01
C PRO A 90 -13.03 11.10 -0.24
N LEU A 91 -12.81 10.15 0.67
CA LEU A 91 -11.89 9.05 0.40
C LEU A 91 -12.58 7.96 -0.40
N LYS A 92 -11.81 7.27 -1.24
CA LYS A 92 -12.25 6.01 -1.83
C LYS A 92 -12.63 5.02 -0.73
N MET A 93 -13.72 4.28 -0.92
CA MET A 93 -14.21 3.25 -0.02
C MET A 93 -13.12 2.22 0.31
N ALA A 94 -12.28 1.85 -0.67
CA ALA A 94 -11.13 0.97 -0.43
C ALA A 94 -10.13 1.54 0.59
N THR A 95 -9.88 2.85 0.54
CA THR A 95 -9.03 3.56 1.49
C THR A 95 -9.65 3.58 2.89
N ILE A 96 -10.95 3.87 2.99
CA ILE A 96 -11.68 3.86 4.27
C ILE A 96 -11.62 2.46 4.90
N LEU A 97 -11.89 1.41 4.13
CA LEU A 97 -11.82 0.02 4.60
C LEU A 97 -10.41 -0.37 5.06
N HIS A 98 -9.38 0.05 4.33
CA HIS A 98 -8.01 -0.18 4.74
C HIS A 98 -7.70 0.49 6.07
N ARG A 99 -8.06 1.77 6.25
CA ARG A 99 -7.83 2.52 7.50
C ARG A 99 -8.59 1.89 8.68
N LEU A 100 -9.81 1.41 8.48
CA LEU A 100 -10.59 0.67 9.49
C LEU A 100 -9.97 -0.70 9.82
N TYR A 101 -9.46 -1.41 8.81
CA TYR A 101 -8.73 -2.66 9.03
C TYR A 101 -7.50 -2.42 9.91
N VAL A 102 -6.73 -1.37 9.65
CA VAL A 102 -5.55 -1.11 10.48
C VAL A 102 -5.94 -0.74 11.91
N LEU A 103 -7.00 0.06 12.10
CA LEU A 103 -7.53 0.34 13.44
C LEU A 103 -7.92 -0.94 14.18
N SER A 104 -8.63 -1.84 13.49
CA SER A 104 -9.04 -3.15 14.02
C SER A 104 -7.82 -3.99 14.42
N LYS A 105 -6.78 -4.04 13.57
CA LYS A 105 -5.52 -4.73 13.89
C LYS A 105 -4.78 -4.13 15.07
N LEU A 106 -4.77 -2.82 15.20
CA LEU A 106 -4.18 -2.15 16.36
C LEU A 106 -4.87 -2.57 17.67
N HIS A 107 -6.20 -2.58 17.71
CA HIS A 107 -6.95 -3.02 18.90
C HIS A 107 -6.71 -4.50 19.22
N GLN A 108 -6.69 -5.37 18.20
CA GLN A 108 -6.37 -6.78 18.36
C GLN A 108 -4.96 -7.00 18.93
N LEU A 109 -3.94 -6.30 18.39
CA LEU A 109 -2.55 -6.40 18.86
C LEU A 109 -2.38 -5.89 20.29
N ARG A 110 -3.17 -4.88 20.67
CA ARG A 110 -3.19 -4.31 22.02
C ARG A 110 -4.12 -5.06 22.98
N ARG A 111 -4.83 -6.09 22.51
CA ARG A 111 -5.78 -6.91 23.29
C ARG A 111 -6.82 -6.06 24.03
N VAL A 112 -7.28 -5.00 23.38
CA VAL A 112 -8.35 -4.12 23.89
C VAL A 112 -9.61 -4.29 23.04
N GLN A 113 -10.76 -3.83 23.56
CA GLN A 113 -12.03 -3.88 22.86
C GLN A 113 -11.92 -3.27 21.46
N ASN A 114 -12.38 -4.00 20.45
CA ASN A 114 -12.30 -3.58 19.06
C ASN A 114 -13.57 -2.84 18.62
N PRO A 115 -13.55 -1.50 18.48
CA PRO A 115 -14.73 -0.74 18.09
C PRO A 115 -15.17 -1.04 16.64
N CYS A 116 -14.28 -1.57 15.79
CA CYS A 116 -14.64 -1.96 14.42
C CYS A 116 -15.56 -3.20 14.37
N GLU A 117 -15.70 -3.92 15.47
CA GLU A 117 -16.59 -5.07 15.59
C GLU A 117 -17.97 -4.70 16.14
N ASP A 118 -18.16 -3.45 16.56
CA ASP A 118 -19.44 -2.96 17.04
C ASP A 118 -20.53 -3.05 15.94
N PRO A 119 -21.75 -3.52 16.26
CA PRO A 119 -22.86 -3.61 15.30
C PRO A 119 -23.17 -2.30 14.58
N GLN A 120 -23.09 -1.16 15.26
CA GLN A 120 -23.33 0.16 14.68
C GLN A 120 -22.30 0.49 13.60
N VAL A 121 -21.02 0.21 13.87
CA VAL A 121 -19.92 0.42 12.93
C VAL A 121 -20.06 -0.50 11.73
N ARG A 122 -20.34 -1.79 11.95
CA ARG A 122 -20.56 -2.76 10.87
C ARG A 122 -21.72 -2.38 9.96
N HIS A 123 -22.84 -1.95 10.56
CA HIS A 123 -24.01 -1.48 9.82
C HIS A 123 -23.69 -0.25 8.97
N LEU A 124 -22.96 0.73 9.53
CA LEU A 124 -22.57 1.94 8.81
C LEU A 124 -21.62 1.64 7.64
N ILE A 125 -20.64 0.76 7.83
CA ILE A 125 -19.72 0.31 6.75
C ILE A 125 -20.53 -0.35 5.62
N SER A 126 -21.51 -1.19 5.96
CA SER A 126 -22.38 -1.84 4.96
C SER A 126 -23.16 -0.82 4.12
N ARG A 127 -23.72 0.22 4.77
CA ARG A 127 -24.42 1.31 4.06
C ARG A 127 -23.47 2.13 3.19
N ALA A 128 -22.29 2.47 3.70
CA ALA A 128 -21.27 3.22 2.97
C ALA A 128 -20.81 2.48 1.69
N ARG A 129 -20.60 1.16 1.79
CA ARG A 129 -20.27 0.30 0.63
C ARG A 129 -21.35 0.32 -0.43
N ARG A 130 -22.63 0.17 -0.04
CA ARG A 130 -23.76 0.21 -0.97
C ARG A 130 -23.88 1.57 -1.66
N ALA A 131 -23.69 2.66 -0.91
CA ALA A 131 -23.70 4.01 -1.47
C ALA A 131 -22.54 4.23 -2.46
N ALA A 132 -21.33 3.76 -2.13
CA ALA A 132 -20.17 3.82 -3.03
C ALA A 132 -20.40 3.03 -4.33
N ALA A 133 -20.92 1.80 -4.23
CA ALA A 133 -21.25 0.98 -5.39
C ALA A 133 -22.31 1.66 -6.29
N LYS A 134 -23.35 2.27 -5.70
CA LYS A 134 -24.37 3.03 -6.45
C LYS A 134 -23.80 4.24 -7.20
N ARG A 135 -22.68 4.80 -6.72
CA ARG A 135 -21.94 5.89 -7.40
C ARG A 135 -20.96 5.39 -8.47
N GLY A 136 -20.94 4.09 -8.78
CA GLY A 136 -19.99 3.52 -9.74
C GLY A 136 -18.57 3.35 -9.19
N GLU A 137 -18.37 3.50 -7.88
CA GLU A 137 -17.09 3.20 -7.22
C GLU A 137 -16.91 1.69 -7.10
N THR A 138 -16.60 1.05 -8.23
CA THR A 138 -16.21 -0.35 -8.28
C THR A 138 -14.69 -0.45 -8.14
N PRO A 139 -14.15 -1.53 -7.54
CA PRO A 139 -12.71 -1.77 -7.60
C PRO A 139 -12.29 -1.79 -9.06
N THR A 140 -11.49 -0.80 -9.48
CA THR A 140 -10.89 -0.81 -10.80
C THR A 140 -10.08 -2.09 -10.90
N LYS A 141 -10.51 -3.00 -11.78
CA LYS A 141 -9.72 -4.16 -12.15
C LYS A 141 -8.43 -3.59 -12.73
N LYS A 142 -7.31 -3.77 -12.04
CA LYS A 142 -6.00 -3.43 -12.57
C LYS A 142 -5.86 -4.14 -13.91
N THR A 143 -5.32 -3.44 -14.90
CA THR A 143 -5.14 -3.99 -16.24
C THR A 143 -4.40 -5.32 -16.10
N ALA A 144 -5.08 -6.42 -16.45
CA ALA A 144 -4.41 -7.69 -16.57
C ALA A 144 -3.39 -7.48 -17.67
N ALA A 145 -2.13 -7.49 -17.31
CA ALA A 145 -1.12 -7.30 -18.32
C ALA A 145 -1.21 -8.47 -19.30
N THR A 146 -1.29 -8.12 -20.58
CA THR A 146 -1.25 -9.06 -21.70
C THR A 146 0.21 -9.28 -22.10
N ARG A 147 0.50 -10.30 -22.90
CA ARG A 147 1.87 -10.68 -23.28
C ARG A 147 2.68 -9.52 -23.87
N GLU A 148 2.03 -8.66 -24.65
CA GLU A 148 2.64 -7.52 -25.35
C GLU A 148 3.22 -6.44 -24.40
N PRO A 149 2.46 -5.86 -23.43
CA PRO A 149 3.01 -4.95 -22.43
C PRO A 149 4.18 -5.53 -21.62
N LEU A 150 4.15 -6.83 -21.31
CA LEU A 150 5.24 -7.48 -20.59
C LEU A 150 6.53 -7.50 -21.42
N GLU A 151 6.45 -7.94 -22.67
CA GLU A 151 7.64 -8.00 -23.54
C GLU A 151 8.22 -6.59 -23.77
N ALA A 152 7.37 -5.57 -23.93
CA ALA A 152 7.80 -4.17 -24.02
C ALA A 152 8.54 -3.71 -22.74
N MET A 153 8.02 -4.01 -21.56
CA MET A 153 8.70 -3.71 -20.29
C MET A 153 10.03 -4.47 -20.14
N LEU A 154 10.09 -5.73 -20.57
CA LEU A 154 11.31 -6.55 -20.53
C LEU A 154 12.39 -6.02 -21.48
N ALA A 155 12.01 -5.41 -22.61
CA ALA A 155 12.95 -4.78 -23.54
C ALA A 155 13.67 -3.57 -22.92
N THR A 156 13.08 -2.92 -21.92
CA THR A 156 13.72 -1.79 -21.21
C THR A 156 14.78 -2.24 -20.18
N CYS A 157 14.82 -3.52 -19.82
CA CYS A 157 15.74 -4.04 -18.81
C CYS A 157 17.13 -4.27 -19.40
N ASP A 158 18.11 -3.47 -19.00
CA ASP A 158 19.51 -3.58 -19.43
C ASP A 158 20.28 -4.69 -18.68
N ASP A 159 21.58 -4.82 -18.99
CA ASP A 159 22.48 -5.79 -18.36
C ASP A 159 23.10 -5.28 -17.04
N SER A 160 22.65 -4.13 -16.53
CA SER A 160 23.05 -3.70 -15.19
C SER A 160 22.49 -4.66 -14.13
N LEU A 161 23.09 -4.67 -12.93
CA LEU A 161 22.54 -5.45 -11.81
C LEU A 161 21.07 -5.06 -11.51
N GLU A 162 20.71 -3.80 -11.73
CA GLU A 162 19.33 -3.32 -11.64
C GLU A 162 18.43 -3.86 -12.77
N GLY A 163 18.89 -3.86 -14.01
CA GLY A 163 18.14 -4.39 -15.15
C GLY A 163 17.90 -5.89 -15.04
N VAL A 164 18.91 -6.65 -14.64
CA VAL A 164 18.80 -8.10 -14.36
C VAL A 164 17.80 -8.38 -13.24
N ARG A 165 17.85 -7.62 -12.13
CA ARG A 165 16.85 -7.71 -11.05
C ARG A 165 15.45 -7.46 -11.59
N ASP A 166 15.25 -6.38 -12.34
CA ASP A 166 13.92 -5.97 -12.81
C ASP A 166 13.33 -6.98 -13.78
N ARG A 167 14.16 -7.53 -14.68
CA ARG A 167 13.79 -8.60 -15.60
C ARG A 167 13.31 -9.84 -14.83
N ALA A 168 14.09 -10.29 -13.84
CA ALA A 168 13.73 -11.42 -12.99
C ALA A 168 12.45 -11.15 -12.19
N LEU A 169 12.29 -9.94 -11.65
CA LEU A 169 11.13 -9.51 -10.87
C LEU A 169 9.85 -9.49 -11.72
N LEU A 170 9.89 -8.90 -12.91
CA LEU A 170 8.75 -8.83 -13.82
C LEU A 170 8.28 -10.23 -14.25
N LEU A 171 9.22 -11.09 -14.65
CA LEU A 171 8.91 -12.46 -15.06
C LEU A 171 8.43 -13.32 -13.89
N PHE A 172 9.01 -13.16 -12.70
CA PHE A 172 8.55 -13.84 -11.48
C PHE A 172 7.15 -13.39 -11.06
N ALA A 173 6.88 -12.08 -11.12
CA ALA A 173 5.57 -11.52 -10.83
C ALA A 173 4.52 -12.01 -11.82
N TRP A 174 4.91 -12.29 -13.06
CA TRP A 174 4.02 -12.83 -14.09
C TRP A 174 3.76 -14.33 -14.00
N ALA A 175 4.79 -15.10 -13.67
CA ALA A 175 4.75 -16.55 -13.77
C ALA A 175 3.56 -17.15 -13.00
N SER A 176 3.02 -18.27 -13.49
CA SER A 176 1.97 -19.04 -12.81
C SER A 176 0.68 -18.22 -12.53
N GLY A 177 0.27 -17.37 -13.48
CA GLY A 177 -1.02 -16.65 -13.47
C GLY A 177 -1.02 -15.32 -12.70
N GLY A 178 0.15 -14.72 -12.46
CA GLY A 178 0.29 -13.47 -11.71
C GLY A 178 0.46 -13.68 -10.19
N ARG A 179 1.44 -12.98 -9.63
CA ARG A 179 1.69 -12.86 -8.18
C ARG A 179 1.38 -11.45 -7.72
N ARG A 180 0.81 -11.32 -6.52
CA ARG A 180 0.55 -9.99 -5.93
C ARG A 180 1.88 -9.34 -5.55
N ARG A 181 1.99 -8.01 -5.64
CA ARG A 181 3.20 -7.28 -5.22
C ARG A 181 3.69 -7.63 -3.80
N SER A 182 2.78 -7.93 -2.87
CA SER A 182 3.14 -8.34 -1.51
C SER A 182 3.76 -9.73 -1.45
N GLU A 183 3.37 -10.63 -2.36
CA GLU A 183 3.96 -11.97 -2.47
C GLU A 183 5.35 -11.88 -3.09
N VAL A 184 5.51 -11.05 -4.13
CA VAL A 184 6.82 -10.77 -4.73
C VAL A 184 7.78 -10.15 -3.71
N ALA A 185 7.32 -9.14 -2.96
CA ALA A 185 8.13 -8.49 -1.93
C ALA A 185 8.47 -9.42 -0.75
N ALA A 186 7.60 -10.40 -0.44
CA ALA A 186 7.83 -11.36 0.63
C ALA A 186 8.67 -12.58 0.20
N ALA A 187 8.85 -12.80 -1.11
CA ALA A 187 9.59 -13.94 -1.63
C ALA A 187 11.00 -14.06 -1.03
N THR A 188 11.41 -15.29 -0.76
CA THR A 188 12.72 -15.64 -0.22
C THR A 188 13.40 -16.69 -1.07
N VAL A 189 14.73 -16.75 -0.99
CA VAL A 189 15.53 -17.76 -1.70
C VAL A 189 15.18 -19.17 -1.20
N ASP A 190 14.91 -19.33 0.09
CA ASP A 190 14.53 -20.61 0.72
C ASP A 190 13.21 -21.19 0.19
N GLN A 191 12.34 -20.33 -0.34
CA GLN A 191 11.08 -20.74 -0.99
C GLN A 191 11.29 -21.22 -2.42
N LEU A 192 12.47 -21.01 -3.00
CA LEU A 192 12.80 -21.32 -4.38
C LEU A 192 13.64 -22.59 -4.44
N ARG A 193 13.05 -23.68 -4.94
CA ARG A 193 13.77 -24.93 -5.20
C ARG A 193 14.14 -25.02 -6.67
N LYS A 194 15.44 -25.06 -6.99
CA LYS A 194 15.91 -25.41 -8.33
C LYS A 194 15.62 -26.89 -8.58
N VAL A 195 14.94 -27.21 -9.66
CA VAL A 195 14.68 -28.60 -10.09
C VAL A 195 15.60 -28.97 -11.23
N ASP A 196 15.72 -28.09 -12.22
CA ASP A 196 16.66 -28.18 -13.34
C ASP A 196 17.05 -26.74 -13.77
N ASP A 197 17.79 -26.59 -14.87
CA ASP A 197 18.23 -25.28 -15.35
C ASP A 197 17.07 -24.40 -15.85
N ASP A 198 15.98 -24.99 -16.32
CA ASP A 198 14.83 -24.29 -16.88
C ASP A 198 13.58 -24.36 -15.99
N LEU A 199 13.69 -24.93 -14.79
CA LEU A 199 12.61 -25.10 -13.84
C LEU A 199 13.04 -24.77 -12.40
N PHE A 200 12.37 -23.77 -11.85
CA PHE A 200 12.29 -23.56 -10.42
C PHE A 200 10.88 -23.87 -9.91
N VAL A 201 10.80 -24.35 -8.69
CA VAL A 201 9.55 -24.53 -7.95
C VAL A 201 9.52 -23.52 -6.82
N PHE A 202 8.50 -22.66 -6.80
CA PHE A 202 8.32 -21.67 -5.76
C PHE A 202 7.20 -22.07 -4.79
N ARG A 203 7.56 -22.25 -3.53
CA ARG A 203 6.64 -22.56 -2.42
C ARG A 203 6.10 -21.30 -1.78
N LEU A 204 4.77 -21.16 -1.78
CA LEU A 204 4.12 -20.06 -1.08
C LEU A 204 3.89 -20.45 0.38
N HIS A 205 4.67 -19.90 1.31
CA HIS A 205 4.32 -19.99 2.73
C HIS A 205 3.18 -19.00 3.03
N ARG A 206 1.94 -19.52 3.12
CA ARG A 206 0.70 -18.85 3.54
C ARG A 206 0.42 -17.49 2.89
N SER A 207 -0.45 -17.46 1.88
CA SER A 207 -1.15 -16.23 1.48
C SER A 207 -2.33 -15.94 2.42
N LYS A 208 -2.68 -14.66 2.62
CA LYS A 208 -3.84 -14.18 3.41
C LYS A 208 -5.20 -14.72 2.93
N THR A 209 -5.24 -15.44 1.80
CA THR A 209 -6.45 -16.03 1.21
C THR A 209 -6.67 -17.48 1.64
N ASN A 210 -5.68 -18.17 2.24
CA ASN A 210 -5.82 -19.54 2.74
C ASN A 210 -5.78 -19.59 4.28
N GLN A 211 -6.83 -19.08 4.93
CA GLN A 211 -7.00 -19.29 6.38
C GLN A 211 -7.38 -20.73 6.74
N ILE A 212 -7.70 -21.56 5.75
CA ILE A 212 -8.02 -22.98 5.92
C ILE A 212 -6.88 -23.77 5.29
N GLY A 213 -6.02 -24.33 6.14
CA GLY A 213 -5.12 -25.49 6.05
C GLY A 213 -4.55 -26.07 4.73
N ASN A 214 -4.95 -25.65 3.54
CA ASN A 214 -4.43 -26.23 2.30
C ASN A 214 -3.13 -25.54 1.89
N THR A 215 -2.05 -26.32 1.91
CA THR A 215 -0.79 -26.05 1.23
C THR A 215 -1.09 -25.45 -0.14
N THR A 216 -0.67 -24.20 -0.36
CA THR A 216 -0.77 -23.61 -1.69
C THR A 216 0.09 -24.46 -2.63
N PRO A 217 -0.46 -24.99 -3.74
CA PRO A 217 0.31 -25.86 -4.62
C PRO A 217 1.55 -25.14 -5.12
N ASP A 218 2.66 -25.88 -5.12
CA ASP A 218 3.96 -25.49 -5.67
C ASP A 218 3.78 -24.87 -7.05
N LYS A 219 4.21 -23.61 -7.22
CA LYS A 219 4.05 -22.88 -8.48
C LYS A 219 5.30 -23.05 -9.33
N PRO A 220 5.23 -23.75 -10.48
CA PRO A 220 6.39 -23.90 -11.36
C PRO A 220 6.72 -22.57 -12.05
N ILE A 221 8.01 -22.28 -12.14
CA ILE A 221 8.58 -21.15 -12.85
C ILE A 221 9.49 -21.73 -13.93
N ARG A 222 9.13 -21.52 -15.20
CA ARG A 222 9.77 -22.17 -16.35
C ARG A 222 10.27 -21.16 -17.40
N GLY A 223 11.20 -21.62 -18.24
CA GLY A 223 11.64 -20.91 -19.45
C GLY A 223 12.26 -19.55 -19.14
N LYS A 224 11.82 -18.48 -19.83
CA LYS A 224 12.35 -17.11 -19.66
C LYS A 224 12.42 -16.68 -18.19
N ALA A 225 11.42 -17.03 -17.38
CA ALA A 225 11.37 -16.68 -15.96
C ALA A 225 12.41 -17.43 -15.12
N ALA A 226 12.65 -18.71 -15.42
CA ALA A 226 13.69 -19.50 -14.77
C ALA A 226 15.09 -18.97 -15.13
N ALA A 227 15.34 -18.70 -16.41
CA ALA A 227 16.60 -18.13 -16.88
C ALA A 227 16.90 -16.77 -16.23
N ALA A 228 15.90 -15.88 -16.16
CA ALA A 228 16.08 -14.57 -15.51
C ALA A 228 16.34 -14.68 -14.00
N LEU A 229 15.67 -15.60 -13.30
CA LEU A 229 15.95 -15.86 -11.88
C LEU A 229 17.35 -16.41 -11.66
N ARG A 230 17.80 -17.35 -12.50
CA ARG A 230 19.15 -17.91 -12.45
C ARG A 230 20.20 -16.82 -12.61
N GLU A 231 20.02 -15.96 -13.61
CA GLU A 231 20.92 -14.83 -13.86
C GLU A 231 20.96 -13.86 -12.69
N TRP A 232 19.78 -13.54 -12.13
CA TRP A 232 19.70 -12.69 -10.96
C TRP A 232 20.42 -13.31 -9.75
N LEU A 233 20.17 -14.57 -9.42
CA LEU A 233 20.83 -15.25 -8.29
C LEU A 233 22.35 -15.30 -8.47
N ALA A 234 22.81 -15.58 -9.69
CA ALA A 234 24.24 -15.61 -10.02
C ALA A 234 24.90 -14.24 -9.83
N ARG A 235 24.36 -13.16 -10.44
CA ARG A 235 24.95 -11.82 -10.35
C ARG A 235 24.83 -11.17 -8.98
N SER A 236 23.77 -11.49 -8.24
CA SER A 236 23.54 -10.94 -6.90
C SER A 236 24.21 -11.74 -5.77
N ALA A 237 24.80 -12.90 -6.09
CA ALA A 237 25.42 -13.83 -5.15
C ALA A 237 24.51 -14.18 -3.95
N LEU A 238 23.21 -14.29 -4.19
CA LEU A 238 22.22 -14.55 -3.14
C LEU A 238 22.11 -16.03 -2.81
N GLN A 239 22.39 -16.37 -1.56
CA GLN A 239 22.25 -17.74 -1.03
C GLN A 239 21.01 -17.91 -0.15
N GLU A 240 20.58 -16.86 0.56
CA GLU A 240 19.48 -16.93 1.52
C GLU A 240 18.69 -15.61 1.62
N GLY A 241 17.57 -15.64 2.35
CA GLY A 241 16.81 -14.44 2.69
C GLY A 241 15.99 -13.88 1.53
N ALA A 242 15.80 -12.56 1.47
CA ALA A 242 14.90 -11.94 0.49
C ALA A 242 15.36 -12.18 -0.96
N LEU A 243 14.46 -12.70 -1.80
CA LEU A 243 14.73 -13.00 -3.21
C LEU A 243 14.96 -11.72 -4.03
N PHE A 244 14.12 -10.71 -3.82
CA PHE A 244 14.27 -9.40 -4.46
C PHE A 244 14.70 -8.34 -3.46
N ARG A 245 15.84 -7.72 -3.76
CA ARG A 245 16.52 -6.74 -2.91
C ARG A 245 16.68 -5.43 -3.65
N ARG A 246 16.81 -4.34 -2.89
CA ARG A 246 17.25 -3.05 -3.41
C ARG A 246 18.63 -3.23 -4.03
N VAL A 247 18.88 -2.63 -5.19
CA VAL A 247 20.22 -2.59 -5.79
C VAL A 247 20.86 -1.26 -5.43
N TRP A 248 22.08 -1.33 -4.90
CA TRP A 248 23.04 -0.24 -4.87
C TRP A 248 24.06 -0.48 -5.99
N LYS A 249 24.86 0.52 -6.36
CA LYS A 249 25.77 0.54 -7.53
C LYS A 249 26.16 -0.85 -8.06
N ASP A 250 26.80 -1.66 -7.23
CA ASP A 250 27.35 -2.98 -7.56
C ASP A 250 26.87 -4.12 -6.64
N ARG A 251 25.92 -3.87 -5.74
CA ARG A 251 25.53 -4.87 -4.72
C ARG A 251 24.05 -4.87 -4.36
N ALA A 252 23.56 -6.04 -3.95
CA ALA A 252 22.21 -6.24 -3.43
C ALA A 252 22.14 -5.83 -1.94
N GLY A 253 21.25 -4.88 -1.63
CA GLY A 253 20.97 -4.38 -0.28
C GLY A 253 19.77 -5.07 0.38
N PRO A 254 18.94 -4.34 1.16
CA PRO A 254 17.83 -4.94 1.90
C PRO A 254 16.64 -5.34 1.01
N ARG A 255 15.70 -6.09 1.58
CA ARG A 255 14.43 -6.52 0.96
C ARG A 255 13.68 -5.34 0.32
N LEU A 256 13.10 -5.56 -0.87
CA LEU A 256 12.15 -4.62 -1.47
C LEU A 256 10.82 -4.58 -0.72
N SER A 257 10.30 -3.38 -0.48
CA SER A 257 8.92 -3.22 0.02
C SER A 257 7.90 -3.47 -1.10
N PRO A 258 6.64 -3.82 -0.79
CA PRO A 258 5.58 -3.89 -1.80
C PRO A 258 5.39 -2.57 -2.59
N HIS A 259 5.68 -1.44 -1.97
CA HIS A 259 5.66 -0.13 -2.63
C HIS A 259 6.83 0.02 -3.63
N SER A 260 8.03 -0.41 -3.26
CA SER A 260 9.20 -0.40 -4.14
C SER A 260 9.02 -1.31 -5.35
N VAL A 261 8.43 -2.50 -5.15
CA VAL A 261 8.05 -3.40 -6.25
C VAL A 261 7.11 -2.69 -7.23
N ALA A 262 6.05 -2.05 -6.72
CA ALA A 262 5.12 -1.29 -7.55
C ALA A 262 5.79 -0.13 -8.29
N ALA A 263 6.73 0.59 -7.64
CA ALA A 263 7.46 1.69 -8.25
C ALA A 263 8.36 1.20 -9.40
N ILE A 264 9.03 0.05 -9.24
CA ILE A 264 9.84 -0.58 -10.29
C ILE A 264 8.97 -0.92 -11.51
N VAL A 265 7.84 -1.59 -11.29
CA VAL A 265 6.93 -1.97 -12.40
C VAL A 265 6.42 -0.73 -13.13
N LYS A 266 5.97 0.30 -12.39
CA LYS A 266 5.52 1.57 -12.99
C LYS A 266 6.61 2.27 -13.80
N ARG A 267 7.84 2.29 -13.28
CA ARG A 267 8.99 2.88 -13.97
C ARG A 267 9.30 2.14 -15.27
N ARG A 268 9.30 0.79 -15.26
CA ARG A 268 9.53 -0.02 -16.47
C ARG A 268 8.41 0.15 -17.49
N ALA A 269 7.16 0.24 -17.03
CA ALA A 269 6.03 0.56 -17.88
C ALA A 269 6.16 1.94 -18.56
N ALA A 270 6.56 2.96 -17.80
CA ALA A 270 6.79 4.30 -18.34
C ALA A 270 7.91 4.32 -19.39
N LEU A 271 9.03 3.63 -19.13
CA LEU A 271 10.13 3.50 -20.10
C LEU A 271 9.70 2.75 -21.37
N ALA A 272 8.77 1.81 -21.26
CA ALA A 272 8.25 1.04 -22.38
C ALA A 272 7.11 1.75 -23.14
N GLY A 273 6.67 2.92 -22.69
CA GLY A 273 5.53 3.64 -23.28
C GLY A 273 4.19 2.93 -23.14
N VAL A 274 4.03 2.03 -22.16
CA VAL A 274 2.79 1.25 -21.97
C VAL A 274 1.87 1.89 -20.92
N GLU A 275 0.68 2.31 -21.36
CA GLU A 275 -0.33 2.91 -20.48
C GLU A 275 -1.11 1.84 -19.67
N GLY A 276 -1.26 2.03 -18.36
CA GLY A 276 -2.05 1.13 -17.51
C GLY A 276 -1.76 1.20 -16.00
N ASP A 277 -2.65 0.63 -15.16
CA ASP A 277 -2.40 0.43 -13.72
C ASP A 277 -1.72 -0.91 -13.46
N TRP A 278 -0.40 -0.94 -13.65
CA TRP A 278 0.43 -2.14 -13.61
C TRP A 278 0.83 -2.61 -12.20
N ALA A 279 0.37 -1.94 -11.13
CA ALA A 279 0.89 -2.12 -9.77
C ALA A 279 0.11 -3.13 -8.90
N GLY A 280 -0.29 -4.25 -9.52
CA GLY A 280 -1.01 -5.44 -9.00
C GLY A 280 -0.84 -5.80 -7.53
#